data_AF-A0A2N2F1C6-F1
#
_entry.id   AF-A0A2N2F1C6-F1
#
_cell.length_a   1.000
_cell.length_b   1.000
_cell.length_c   1.000
_cell.angle_alpha   90.00
_cell.angle_beta   90.00
_cell.angle_gamma   90.00
#
_symmetry.space_group_name_H-M   'P 1'
#
loop_
_entity.id
_entity.type
_entity.pdbx_description
1 polymer ?
#
loop_
_entity_poly.entity_id
_entity_poly.type
_entity_poly.pdbx_seq_one_letter_code
_entity_poly.pdbx_strand_id
1 'polypeptide(L)' 'MAEKLIKILREKGYNVVTEVTKAAAFWPAEDYHQRYYEKTKKQPYCHFRQKRF' A
#
# COMPACT_ATOMS: atom_id res chain seq x y z
N MET A 1 -7.01 14.18 1.93
CA MET A 1 -5.88 13.79 2.82
C MET A 1 -4.81 13.03 2.02
N ALA A 2 -5.19 12.02 1.22
CA ALA A 2 -4.26 11.29 0.35
C ALA A 2 -3.54 12.22 -0.67
N GLU A 3 -4.27 13.17 -1.25
CA GLU A 3 -3.78 14.14 -2.23
C GLU A 3 -2.67 15.01 -1.66
N LYS A 4 -2.80 15.40 -0.38
CA LYS A 4 -1.77 16.18 0.33
C LYS A 4 -0.46 15.40 0.44
N LEU A 5 -0.53 14.11 0.76
CA LEU A 5 0.66 13.26 0.87
C LEU A 5 1.29 12.99 -0.51
N ILE A 6 0.48 12.79 -1.55
CA ILE A 6 0.96 12.67 -2.93
C ILE A 6 1.71 13.95 -3.34
N LYS A 7 1.19 15.13 -2.99
CA LYS A 7 1.86 16.41 -3.24
C LYS A 7 3.24 16.46 -2.58
N ILE A 8 3.34 16.14 -1.29
CA ILE A 8 4.62 16.10 -0.55
C ILE A 8 5.62 15.14 -1.20
N LEU A 9 5.17 13.96 -1.62
CA LEU A 9 6.05 12.98 -2.26
C LEU A 9 6.54 13.48 -3.64
N ARG A 10 5.69 14.12 -4.42
CA ARG A 10 6.09 14.73 -5.71
C ARG A 10 7.09 15.88 -5.49
N GLU A 11 6.87 16.72 -4.48
CA GLU A 11 7.79 17.79 -4.08
C GLU A 11 9.16 17.24 -3.64
N LYS A 12 9.20 16.03 -3.06
CA LYS A 12 10.45 15.30 -2.74
C LYS A 12 11.09 14.60 -3.95
N GLY A 13 10.56 14.78 -5.16
CA GLY A 13 11.12 14.22 -6.40
C GLY A 13 10.68 12.80 -6.74
N TYR A 14 9.70 12.23 -6.03
CA TYR A 14 9.17 10.91 -6.36
C TYR A 14 8.17 10.96 -7.51
N ASN A 15 8.30 10.05 -8.47
CA ASN A 15 7.29 9.82 -9.50
C ASN A 15 6.11 8.98 -8.94
N VAL A 16 5.14 9.64 -8.31
CA VAL A 16 3.97 8.99 -7.72
C VAL A 16 2.86 8.80 -8.76
N VAL A 17 2.64 7.54 -9.14
CA VAL A 17 1.62 7.07 -10.11
C VAL A 17 0.37 6.48 -9.45
N THR A 18 0.24 6.59 -8.12
CA THR A 18 -0.92 6.10 -7.37
C THR A 18 -2.20 6.80 -7.81
N GLU A 19 -3.22 6.01 -8.12
CA GLU A 19 -4.57 6.48 -8.45
C GLU A 19 -5.38 6.74 -7.17
N VAL A 20 -6.11 7.86 -7.13
CA VAL A 20 -7.03 8.21 -6.03
C VAL A 20 -8.44 8.28 -6.58
N THR A 21 -9.27 7.31 -6.22
CA THR A 21 -10.67 7.20 -6.64
C THR A 21 -11.58 6.98 -5.44
N LYS A 22 -12.89 7.13 -5.66
CA LYS A 22 -13.89 6.79 -4.66
C LYS A 22 -13.88 5.28 -4.42
N ALA A 23 -14.04 4.87 -3.17
CA ALA A 23 -14.18 3.46 -2.83
C ALA A 23 -15.39 2.86 -3.57
N ALA A 24 -15.16 1.71 -4.22
CA ALA A 24 -16.18 0.93 -4.89
C ALA A 24 -16.52 -0.32 -4.06
N ALA A 25 -17.34 -1.23 -4.61
CA ALA A 25 -17.58 -2.53 -4.00
C ALA A 25 -16.25 -3.27 -3.74
N PHE A 26 -16.08 -3.75 -2.51
CA PHE A 26 -14.91 -4.53 -2.09
C PHE A 26 -15.31 -5.99 -1.94
N TRP A 27 -14.63 -6.87 -2.69
CA TRP A 27 -14.84 -8.31 -2.65
C TRP A 27 -13.72 -8.94 -1.81
N PRO A 28 -14.01 -9.47 -0.61
CA PRO A 28 -12.98 -10.08 0.23
C PRO A 28 -12.32 -11.26 -0.48
N ALA A 29 -10.99 -11.31 -0.43
CA ALA A 29 -10.23 -12.48 -0.85
C ALA A 29 -10.45 -13.66 0.12
N GLU A 30 -10.24 -14.88 -0.37
CA GLU A 30 -10.41 -16.13 0.37
C GLU A 30 -9.63 -16.15 1.70
N ASP A 31 -10.12 -16.91 2.67
CA ASP A 31 -9.58 -16.95 4.03
C ASP A 31 -8.09 -17.28 4.13
N TYR A 32 -7.55 -18.07 3.19
CA TYR A 32 -6.13 -18.40 3.20
C TYR A 32 -5.24 -17.22 2.78
N HIS A 33 -5.77 -16.22 2.08
CA HIS A 33 -5.07 -14.97 1.79
C HIS A 33 -4.97 -14.05 3.01
N GLN A 34 -5.92 -14.16 3.95
CA GLN A 34 -5.98 -13.32 5.13
C GLN A 34 -4.90 -13.73 6.15
N ARG A 35 -4.17 -12.73 6.67
CA ARG A 35 -3.07 -12.92 7.65
C ARG A 35 -2.02 -13.94 7.20
N TYR A 36 -1.75 -14.02 5.89
CA TYR A 36 -0.87 -15.03 5.30
C TYR A 36 0.51 -15.14 5.97
N TYR A 37 1.18 -14.01 6.21
CA TYR A 37 2.51 -14.01 6.85
C TYR A 37 2.46 -14.46 8.32
N GLU A 38 1.40 -14.12 9.06
CA GLU A 38 1.22 -14.56 10.45
C GLU A 38 0.97 -16.07 10.55
N LYS A 39 0.16 -16.62 9.62
CA LYS A 39 -0.18 -18.04 9.53
C LYS A 39 1.00 -18.90 9.07
N THR A 40 1.74 -18.43 8.05
CA THR A 40 2.81 -19.22 7.41
C THR A 40 4.21 -18.96 7.98
N LYS A 41 4.37 -17.93 8.83
CA LYS A 41 5.66 -17.46 9.37
C LYS A 41 6.68 -17.05 8.29
N LYS A 42 6.22 -16.86 7.05
CA LYS A 42 7.04 -16.34 5.94
C LYS A 42 7.25 -14.83 6.08
N GLN A 43 8.26 -14.32 5.39
CA GLN A 43 8.57 -12.88 5.34
C GLN A 43 8.35 -12.32 3.92
N PRO A 44 7.91 -11.06 3.77
CA PRO A 44 7.84 -10.42 2.48
C PRO A 44 9.25 -10.18 1.92
N TYR A 45 9.43 -10.39 0.61
CA TYR A 45 10.74 -10.20 -0.05
C TYR A 45 10.83 -8.92 -0.91
N CYS A 46 9.68 -8.32 -1.26
CA CYS A 46 9.63 -7.06 -2.03
C CYS A 46 9.10 -5.87 -1.23
N HIS A 47 8.46 -6.10 -0.09
CA HIS A 47 7.82 -5.04 0.68
C HIS A 47 8.62 -4.77 1.96
N PHE A 48 9.32 -3.63 1.97
CA PHE A 48 10.11 -3.17 3.11
C PHE A 48 9.72 -1.74 3.48
N ARG A 49 9.83 -1.40 4.77
CA ARG A 49 9.57 -0.04 5.25
C ARG A 49 10.62 0.91 4.71
N GLN A 50 10.18 1.95 4.03
CA GLN A 50 11.00 3.07 3.56
C GLN A 50 10.61 4.33 4.32
N LYS A 51 11.58 5.07 4.86
CA LYS A 51 11.31 6.35 5.54
C LYS A 51 11.06 7.44 4.47
N ARG A 52 9.79 7.69 4.14
CA ARG A 52 9.38 8.66 3.10
C ARG A 52 8.85 9.99 3.68
N PHE A 53 8.56 10.02 4.97
CA PHE A 53 8.10 11.20 5.70
C PHE A 53 9.01 11.45 6.90
#